data_AF-A0A7W7MCY9-F1
#
_entry.id   AF-A0A7W7MCY9-F1
#
_cell.length_a   1.000
_cell.length_b   1.000
_cell.length_c   1.000
_cell.angle_alpha   90.00
_cell.angle_beta   90.00
_cell.angle_gamma   90.00
#
_symmetry.space_group_name_H-M   'P 1'
#
loop_
_entity.id
_entity.type
_entity.pdbx_description
1 polymer ?
#
loop_
_entity_poly.entity_id
_entity_poly.type
_entity_poly.pdbx_seq_one_letter_code
_entity_poly.pdbx_strand_id
1 'polypeptide(L)'
;MPPATSTTPSPEPTASFTTPSSEPTATFTTPSSEPTATFTTLRPDPAAASPSATTARMRPVWLLDVDGVLNANRPGWGAAPRRAMAYAAGTGFLMRWAPALLDRIRAIHRSGAVEIRWCTTWCPQSEQLERLFALPRLEPCWTDELHQPEAAAAKLAAARRVLAAGRPLIWTDDADIPPAAHEELPRLGRTLLITPRPNRGLQPEHLDAVEQFLVTSRPHP
;
A
#
# COMPACT_ATOMS: atom_id res chain seq x y z
N MET A 1 -21.95 -52.12 13.14
CA MET A 1 -20.83 -52.92 12.59
C MET A 1 -20.96 -52.98 11.07
N PRO A 2 -19.84 -52.89 10.32
CA PRO A 2 -19.75 -52.28 8.98
C PRO A 2 -19.83 -53.31 7.83
N PRO A 3 -19.64 -52.90 6.56
CA PRO A 3 -18.26 -52.87 6.06
C PRO A 3 -17.87 -51.60 5.30
N ALA A 4 -16.57 -51.33 5.38
CA ALA A 4 -15.83 -50.28 4.71
C ALA A 4 -15.56 -50.63 3.25
N THR A 5 -15.57 -49.63 2.36
CA THR A 5 -15.06 -49.74 0.99
C THR A 5 -13.84 -48.84 0.84
N SER A 6 -12.75 -49.49 0.46
CA SER A 6 -11.39 -48.98 0.37
C SER A 6 -11.20 -47.98 -0.77
N THR A 7 -10.50 -46.90 -0.47
CA THR A 7 -9.96 -45.92 -1.42
C THR A 7 -8.60 -46.39 -1.93
N THR A 8 -8.42 -46.43 -3.25
CA THR A 8 -7.12 -46.60 -3.92
C THR A 8 -6.63 -45.24 -4.41
N PRO A 9 -5.40 -44.78 -4.08
CA PRO A 9 -4.83 -43.60 -4.73
C PRO A 9 -4.01 -43.95 -5.98
N SER A 10 -4.16 -43.14 -7.02
CA SER A 10 -3.36 -43.13 -8.26
C SER A 10 -1.91 -42.66 -8.02
N PRO A 11 -0.93 -43.11 -8.82
CA PRO A 11 0.45 -42.65 -8.74
C PRO A 11 0.69 -41.31 -9.44
N GLU A 12 1.48 -40.43 -8.81
CA GLU A 12 2.02 -39.19 -9.37
C GLU A 12 3.09 -39.45 -10.45
N PRO A 13 3.20 -38.60 -11.49
CA PRO A 13 4.31 -38.66 -12.44
C PRO A 13 5.54 -37.88 -11.95
N THR A 14 6.66 -38.60 -11.87
CA THR A 14 8.03 -38.09 -11.69
C THR A 14 8.46 -37.22 -12.89
N ALA A 15 8.77 -35.95 -12.64
CA ALA A 15 9.41 -35.08 -13.63
C ALA A 15 10.91 -34.93 -13.33
N SER A 16 11.73 -35.39 -14.26
CA SER A 16 13.20 -35.34 -14.23
C SER A 16 13.73 -33.93 -14.49
N PHE A 17 14.63 -33.46 -13.64
CA PHE A 17 15.42 -32.24 -13.85
C PHE A 17 16.47 -32.45 -14.94
N THR A 18 16.53 -31.52 -15.91
CA THR A 18 17.64 -31.37 -16.86
C THR A 18 18.26 -29.99 -16.63
N THR A 19 19.54 -29.95 -16.29
CA THR A 19 20.39 -28.76 -16.37
C THR A 19 21.39 -28.95 -17.50
N PRO A 20 21.65 -27.89 -18.28
CA PRO A 20 23.04 -27.50 -18.48
C PRO A 20 23.21 -25.99 -18.35
N SER A 21 24.16 -25.55 -17.51
CA SER A 21 24.65 -24.17 -17.51
C SER A 21 26.13 -24.20 -17.87
N SER A 22 26.44 -23.69 -19.05
CA SER A 22 27.80 -23.44 -19.53
C SER A 22 28.14 -21.97 -19.25
N GLU A 23 29.16 -21.73 -18.43
CA GLU A 23 29.79 -20.41 -18.30
C GLU A 23 30.94 -20.27 -19.30
N PRO A 24 31.06 -19.13 -19.99
CA PRO A 24 32.34 -18.71 -20.52
C PRO A 24 32.95 -17.56 -19.70
N THR A 25 34.22 -17.78 -19.39
CA THR A 25 35.26 -16.87 -18.90
C THR A 25 35.31 -15.54 -19.65
N ALA A 26 35.44 -14.43 -18.92
CA ALA A 26 35.91 -13.15 -19.48
C ALA A 26 37.00 -12.56 -18.57
N THR A 27 38.22 -12.55 -19.11
CA THR A 27 39.44 -11.94 -18.56
C THR A 27 39.36 -10.42 -18.70
N PHE A 28 39.60 -9.67 -17.63
CA PHE A 28 39.67 -8.21 -17.66
C PHE A 28 41.14 -7.76 -17.73
N THR A 29 41.54 -7.26 -18.90
CA THR A 29 42.82 -6.58 -19.15
C THR A 29 42.61 -5.07 -19.01
N THR A 30 43.36 -4.44 -18.12
CA THR A 30 43.50 -2.98 -18.04
C THR A 30 44.41 -2.46 -19.15
N PRO A 31 44.15 -1.26 -19.66
CA PRO A 31 45.26 -0.32 -19.75
C PRO A 31 44.93 1.09 -19.23
N SER A 32 45.96 1.60 -18.56
CA SER A 32 46.21 2.98 -18.16
C SER A 32 46.34 3.89 -19.39
N SER A 33 45.76 5.10 -19.34
CA SER A 33 46.25 6.30 -20.03
C SER A 33 45.51 7.54 -19.52
N GLU A 34 46.25 8.43 -18.87
CA GLU A 34 45.88 9.81 -18.59
C GLU A 34 45.84 10.63 -19.88
N PRO A 35 44.98 11.65 -19.95
CA PRO A 35 45.38 12.87 -20.64
C PRO A 35 45.39 14.07 -19.69
N THR A 36 46.54 14.74 -19.70
CA THR A 36 46.78 16.10 -19.23
C THR A 36 45.71 17.05 -19.79
N ALA A 37 44.89 17.63 -18.91
CA ALA A 37 43.99 18.72 -19.24
C ALA A 37 44.36 19.97 -18.45
N THR A 38 44.65 21.00 -19.21
CA THR A 38 45.14 22.33 -18.84
C THR A 38 44.20 23.04 -17.89
N PHE A 39 44.80 23.60 -16.84
CA PHE A 39 44.16 24.43 -15.82
C PHE A 39 43.57 25.70 -16.44
N THR A 40 42.24 25.80 -16.49
CA THR A 40 41.52 27.07 -16.72
C THR A 40 40.65 27.33 -15.49
N THR A 41 41.03 28.34 -14.72
CA THR A 41 40.34 28.78 -13.51
C THR A 41 38.99 29.41 -13.88
N LEU A 42 37.91 28.61 -13.89
CA LEU A 42 36.55 29.13 -13.91
C LEU A 42 36.21 29.57 -12.47
N ARG A 43 35.95 30.87 -12.26
CA ARG A 43 35.37 31.39 -11.01
C ARG A 43 34.08 30.61 -10.72
N PRO A 44 33.85 30.09 -9.51
CA PRO A 44 32.52 29.64 -9.14
C PRO A 44 31.62 30.87 -9.00
N ASP A 45 30.52 30.91 -9.76
CA ASP A 45 29.39 31.78 -9.49
C ASP A 45 28.85 31.46 -8.08
N PRO A 46 28.74 32.42 -7.16
CA PRO A 46 28.00 32.25 -5.92
C PRO A 46 26.52 32.51 -6.19
N ALA A 47 25.96 31.80 -7.16
CA ALA A 47 24.52 31.61 -7.27
C ALA A 47 24.29 30.16 -6.88
N ALA A 48 24.21 29.94 -5.56
CA ALA A 48 23.55 28.78 -5.01
C ALA A 48 22.29 28.53 -5.86
N ALA A 49 22.26 27.39 -6.54
CA ALA A 49 21.06 26.88 -7.15
C ALA A 49 20.00 26.86 -6.04
N SER A 50 19.18 27.90 -6.01
CA SER A 50 17.97 27.91 -5.22
C SER A 50 17.22 26.66 -5.67
N PRO A 51 16.85 25.73 -4.78
CA PRO A 51 16.08 24.58 -5.18
C PRO A 51 14.83 25.13 -5.88
N SER A 52 14.73 24.84 -7.18
CA SER A 52 13.67 25.39 -8.02
C SER A 52 12.33 25.20 -7.33
N ALA A 53 11.64 26.31 -7.13
CA ALA A 53 10.27 26.37 -6.65
C ALA A 53 9.32 25.76 -7.69
N THR A 54 9.41 24.45 -7.91
CA THR A 54 8.50 23.66 -8.74
C THR A 54 8.40 22.24 -8.20
N THR A 55 8.29 22.08 -6.88
CA THR A 55 7.48 20.96 -6.38
C THR A 55 6.03 21.39 -6.51
N ALA A 56 5.47 21.28 -7.72
CA ALA A 56 4.03 21.18 -7.86
C ALA A 56 3.61 20.01 -6.95
N ARG A 57 3.10 20.34 -5.76
CA ARG A 57 2.97 19.37 -4.67
C ARG A 57 2.03 18.27 -5.12
N MET A 58 2.60 17.09 -5.38
CA MET A 58 1.88 15.94 -5.88
C MET A 58 0.79 15.54 -4.87
N ARG A 59 -0.40 15.21 -5.37
CA ARG A 59 -1.55 14.81 -4.56
C ARG A 59 -1.14 13.69 -3.58
N PRO A 60 -1.43 13.80 -2.28
CA PRO A 60 -1.21 12.70 -1.32
C PRO A 60 -1.83 11.38 -1.80
N VAL A 61 -1.24 10.26 -1.38
CA VAL A 61 -1.82 8.92 -1.56
C VAL A 61 -2.27 8.38 -0.22
N TRP A 62 -3.49 7.85 -0.16
CA TRP A 62 -3.99 7.12 0.99
C TRP A 62 -4.11 5.63 0.67
N LEU A 63 -3.23 4.85 1.30
CA LEU A 63 -3.26 3.39 1.30
C LEU A 63 -4.27 2.90 2.36
N LEU A 64 -5.36 2.30 1.88
CA LEU A 64 -6.51 1.93 2.68
C LEU A 64 -6.65 0.41 2.78
N ASP A 65 -6.49 -0.13 3.99
CA ASP A 65 -6.83 -1.51 4.29
C ASP A 65 -8.34 -1.68 4.60
N VAL A 66 -8.81 -2.93 4.64
CA VAL A 66 -10.20 -3.31 4.87
C VAL A 66 -10.38 -3.93 6.24
N ASP A 67 -9.77 -5.08 6.50
CA ASP A 67 -9.95 -5.81 7.76
C ASP A 67 -9.35 -5.01 8.92
N GLY A 68 -10.09 -4.90 10.02
CA GLY A 68 -9.69 -4.10 11.17
C GLY A 68 -9.65 -2.58 10.95
N VAL A 69 -9.90 -2.10 9.73
CA VAL A 69 -9.91 -0.68 9.33
C VAL A 69 -11.32 -0.22 8.94
N LEU A 70 -11.87 -0.76 7.85
CA LEU A 70 -13.26 -0.51 7.40
C LEU A 70 -14.21 -1.59 7.93
N ASN A 71 -13.76 -2.84 7.86
CA ASN A 71 -14.45 -4.01 8.38
C ASN A 71 -14.06 -4.23 9.84
N ALA A 72 -14.97 -3.89 10.76
CA ALA A 72 -14.72 -4.00 12.19
C ALA A 72 -15.95 -4.56 12.93
N ASN A 73 -15.68 -5.31 14.00
CA ASN A 73 -16.74 -5.95 14.79
C ASN A 73 -17.68 -4.95 15.48
N ARG A 74 -17.15 -3.82 15.95
CA ARG A 74 -17.88 -2.82 16.74
C ARG A 74 -17.48 -1.40 16.32
N PRO A 75 -17.80 -0.96 15.09
CA PRO A 75 -17.36 0.35 14.62
C PRO A 75 -17.97 1.46 15.46
N GLY A 76 -17.16 2.46 15.82
CA GLY A 76 -17.50 3.49 16.80
C GLY A 76 -18.06 4.78 16.22
N TRP A 77 -19.06 4.69 15.34
CA TRP A 77 -19.62 5.85 14.61
C TRP A 77 -21.04 6.24 15.09
N GLY A 78 -21.41 5.89 16.32
CA GLY A 78 -22.67 6.30 16.95
C GLY A 78 -23.95 5.63 16.43
N ALA A 79 -23.90 4.94 15.29
CA ALA A 79 -25.02 4.20 14.71
C ALA A 79 -24.71 2.69 14.61
N ALA A 80 -25.77 1.89 14.44
CA ALA A 80 -25.62 0.45 14.22
C ALA A 80 -24.83 0.17 12.92
N PRO A 81 -23.89 -0.81 12.93
CA PRO A 81 -23.17 -1.18 11.73
C PRO A 81 -24.08 -1.81 10.68
N ARG A 82 -23.77 -1.56 9.42
CA ARG A 82 -24.26 -2.41 8.32
C ARG A 82 -23.44 -3.67 8.25
N ARG A 83 -24.04 -4.70 7.66
CA ARG A 83 -23.39 -6.00 7.47
C ARG A 83 -23.79 -6.62 6.13
N ALA A 84 -22.85 -7.29 5.50
CA ALA A 84 -23.08 -8.06 4.27
C ALA A 84 -21.95 -9.08 4.07
N MET A 85 -22.17 -10.07 3.21
CA MET A 85 -21.15 -11.03 2.86
C MET A 85 -20.26 -10.50 1.73
N ALA A 86 -18.95 -10.71 1.86
CA ALA A 86 -18.00 -10.64 0.76
C ALA A 86 -17.36 -12.03 0.57
N TYR A 87 -16.91 -12.33 -0.64
CA TYR A 87 -16.38 -13.65 -0.98
C TYR A 87 -14.97 -13.55 -1.56
N ALA A 88 -14.06 -14.41 -1.07
CA ALA A 88 -12.71 -14.59 -1.59
C ALA A 88 -12.35 -16.08 -1.56
N ALA A 89 -11.73 -16.59 -2.63
CA ALA A 89 -11.38 -18.02 -2.79
C ALA A 89 -12.53 -18.99 -2.44
N GLY A 90 -13.77 -18.66 -2.82
CA GLY A 90 -14.97 -19.46 -2.52
C GLY A 90 -15.45 -19.40 -1.05
N THR A 91 -14.75 -18.68 -0.17
CA THR A 91 -15.11 -18.51 1.24
C THR A 91 -15.87 -17.21 1.45
N GLY A 92 -16.97 -17.27 2.19
CA GLY A 92 -17.77 -16.09 2.57
C GLY A 92 -17.29 -15.48 3.89
N PHE A 93 -17.04 -14.18 3.89
CA PHE A 93 -16.63 -13.39 5.04
C PHE A 93 -17.69 -12.33 5.36
N LEU A 94 -18.06 -12.23 6.63
CA LEU A 94 -19.01 -11.22 7.07
C LEU A 94 -18.32 -9.88 7.25
N MET A 95 -18.65 -8.93 6.38
CA MET A 95 -18.23 -7.54 6.47
C MET A 95 -19.16 -6.77 7.40
N ARG A 96 -18.59 -5.96 8.29
CA ARG A 96 -19.33 -5.05 9.19
C ARG A 96 -18.71 -3.67 9.16
N TRP A 97 -19.50 -2.64 8.85
CA TRP A 97 -18.97 -1.28 8.69
C TRP A 97 -19.94 -0.22 9.20
N ALA A 98 -19.42 0.95 9.54
CA ALA A 98 -20.22 2.13 9.80
C ALA A 98 -20.52 2.87 8.48
N PRO A 99 -21.80 3.14 8.14
CA PRO A 99 -22.13 3.94 6.96
C PRO A 99 -21.47 5.33 6.97
N ALA A 100 -21.48 6.00 8.12
CA ALA A 100 -20.90 7.33 8.28
C ALA A 100 -19.38 7.38 8.01
N LEU A 101 -18.64 6.29 8.32
CA LEU A 101 -17.23 6.17 7.94
C LEU A 101 -17.07 6.24 6.42
N LEU A 102 -17.84 5.44 5.70
CA LEU A 102 -17.76 5.38 4.24
C LEU A 102 -18.27 6.66 3.58
N ASP A 103 -19.30 7.31 4.14
CA ASP A 103 -19.75 8.63 3.70
C ASP A 103 -18.63 9.66 3.76
N ARG A 104 -17.85 9.65 4.85
CA ARG A 104 -16.73 10.57 5.02
C ARG A 104 -15.58 10.26 4.06
N ILE A 105 -15.23 8.98 3.87
CA ILE A 105 -14.24 8.57 2.86
C ILE A 105 -14.67 9.00 1.46
N ARG A 106 -15.96 8.82 1.10
CA ARG A 106 -16.51 9.31 -0.18
C ARG A 106 -16.38 10.83 -0.32
N ALA A 107 -16.67 11.59 0.73
CA ALA A 107 -16.54 13.04 0.71
C ALA A 107 -15.08 13.47 0.48
N ILE A 108 -14.15 12.85 1.21
CA ILE A 108 -12.70 13.08 1.05
C ILE A 108 -12.25 12.75 -0.38
N HIS A 109 -12.64 11.59 -0.92
CA HIS A 109 -12.32 11.21 -2.30
C HIS A 109 -12.86 12.21 -3.33
N ARG A 110 -14.14 12.59 -3.23
CA ARG A 110 -14.80 13.53 -4.16
C ARG A 110 -14.16 14.92 -4.16
N SER A 111 -13.53 15.33 -3.06
CA SER A 111 -12.81 16.61 -2.99
C SER A 111 -11.58 16.68 -3.92
N GLY A 112 -11.09 15.52 -4.41
CA GLY A 112 -9.88 15.43 -5.21
C GLY A 112 -8.57 15.67 -4.42
N ALA A 113 -8.65 15.97 -3.13
CA ALA A 113 -7.51 16.33 -2.29
C ALA A 113 -6.52 15.18 -2.05
N VAL A 114 -6.94 13.94 -2.28
CA VAL A 114 -6.14 12.73 -2.09
C VAL A 114 -6.46 11.72 -3.19
N GLU A 115 -5.50 10.87 -3.52
CA GLU A 115 -5.73 9.64 -4.28
C GLU A 115 -5.84 8.48 -3.29
N ILE A 116 -6.97 7.76 -3.27
CA ILE A 116 -7.17 6.62 -2.37
C ILE A 116 -6.92 5.33 -3.16
N ARG A 117 -6.17 4.40 -2.58
CA ARG A 117 -5.83 3.11 -3.17
C ARG A 117 -6.15 1.98 -2.20
N TRP A 118 -6.61 0.85 -2.74
CA TRP A 118 -6.75 -0.37 -1.94
C TRP A 118 -5.35 -0.91 -1.62
N CYS A 119 -5.08 -1.10 -0.33
CA CYS A 119 -3.84 -1.69 0.16
C CYS A 119 -4.22 -2.78 1.17
N THR A 120 -4.81 -3.86 0.66
CA THR A 120 -5.49 -4.89 1.45
C THR A 120 -5.35 -6.25 0.79
N THR A 121 -5.42 -7.35 1.55
CA THR A 121 -5.46 -8.71 1.00
C THR A 121 -6.65 -8.94 0.06
N TRP A 122 -7.68 -8.09 0.15
CA TRP A 122 -8.86 -8.09 -0.72
C TRP A 122 -8.65 -7.42 -2.09
N CYS A 123 -7.44 -6.94 -2.41
CA CYS A 123 -7.16 -6.27 -3.69
C CYS A 123 -7.68 -7.02 -4.94
N PRO A 124 -7.55 -8.37 -5.07
CA PRO A 124 -8.10 -9.10 -6.22
C PRO A 124 -9.64 -9.07 -6.29
N GLN A 125 -10.32 -8.75 -5.17
CA GLN A 125 -11.77 -8.62 -5.07
C GLN A 125 -12.22 -7.15 -4.89
N SER A 126 -11.37 -6.19 -5.22
CA SER A 126 -11.62 -4.74 -5.06
C SER A 126 -12.98 -4.29 -5.63
N GLU A 127 -13.37 -4.75 -6.82
CA GLU A 127 -14.68 -4.38 -7.41
C GLU A 127 -15.88 -4.81 -6.54
N GLN A 128 -15.77 -5.95 -5.86
CA GLN A 128 -16.80 -6.41 -4.94
C GLN A 128 -16.88 -5.49 -3.72
N LEU A 129 -15.74 -5.08 -3.17
CA LEU A 129 -15.69 -4.14 -2.05
C LEU A 129 -16.27 -2.78 -2.43
N GLU A 130 -15.96 -2.28 -3.62
CA GLU A 130 -16.49 -1.02 -4.13
C GLU A 130 -18.02 -1.04 -4.22
N ARG A 131 -18.59 -2.13 -4.76
CA ARG A 131 -20.05 -2.32 -4.78
C ARG A 131 -20.62 -2.44 -3.37
N LEU A 132 -19.99 -3.22 -2.50
CA LEU A 132 -20.46 -3.49 -1.14
C LEU A 132 -20.48 -2.25 -0.27
N PHE A 133 -19.42 -1.45 -0.35
CA PHE A 133 -19.22 -0.22 0.40
C PHE A 133 -19.80 1.01 -0.30
N ALA A 134 -20.28 0.84 -1.54
CA ALA A 134 -20.67 1.93 -2.44
C ALA A 134 -19.57 3.00 -2.54
N LEU A 135 -18.31 2.56 -2.61
CA LEU A 135 -17.16 3.42 -2.84
C LEU A 135 -16.93 3.59 -4.35
N PRO A 136 -16.30 4.71 -4.78
CA PRO A 136 -15.85 4.82 -6.17
C PRO A 136 -14.79 3.76 -6.47
N ARG A 137 -14.49 3.57 -7.75
CA ARG A 137 -13.38 2.70 -8.16
C ARG A 137 -12.06 3.23 -7.60
N LEU A 138 -11.35 2.42 -6.83
CA LEU A 138 -10.04 2.75 -6.26
C LEU A 138 -8.99 1.83 -6.85
N GLU A 139 -7.81 2.38 -7.16
CA GLU A 139 -6.73 1.58 -7.73
C GLU A 139 -6.18 0.60 -6.66
N PRO A 140 -6.10 -0.70 -6.94
CA PRO A 140 -5.47 -1.63 -6.01
C PRO A 140 -3.94 -1.56 -6.10
N CYS A 141 -3.25 -1.70 -4.98
CA CYS A 141 -1.78 -1.64 -4.93
C CYS A 141 -1.09 -2.84 -5.59
N TRP A 142 -1.83 -3.93 -5.78
CA TRP A 142 -1.47 -5.17 -6.48
C TRP A 142 -2.77 -5.88 -6.93
N THR A 143 -2.68 -6.84 -7.84
CA THR A 143 -3.86 -7.59 -8.34
C THR A 143 -3.83 -9.06 -7.98
N ASP A 144 -2.67 -9.60 -7.63
CA ASP A 144 -2.48 -11.00 -7.30
C ASP A 144 -3.01 -11.32 -5.90
N GLU A 145 -3.44 -12.56 -5.70
CA GLU A 145 -3.83 -13.03 -4.37
C GLU A 145 -2.57 -13.16 -3.50
N LEU A 146 -2.57 -12.46 -2.37
CA LEU A 146 -1.48 -12.49 -1.41
C LEU A 146 -2.00 -12.95 -0.06
N HIS A 147 -1.27 -13.88 0.55
CA HIS A 147 -1.50 -14.31 1.92
C HIS A 147 -0.47 -13.67 2.84
N GLN A 148 -0.70 -13.76 4.15
CA GLN A 148 0.35 -13.38 5.10
C GLN A 148 1.48 -14.43 5.07
N PRO A 149 2.77 -14.02 5.15
CA PRO A 149 3.30 -12.68 5.42
C PRO A 149 3.56 -11.80 4.18
N GLU A 150 3.34 -12.31 2.97
CA GLU A 150 3.64 -11.62 1.71
C GLU A 150 2.83 -10.31 1.57
N ALA A 151 1.57 -10.33 2.03
CA ALA A 151 0.71 -9.15 2.04
C ALA A 151 1.30 -8.00 2.88
N ALA A 152 1.80 -8.27 4.08
CA ALA A 152 2.45 -7.24 4.91
C ALA A 152 3.68 -6.64 4.22
N ALA A 153 4.51 -7.48 3.57
CA ALA A 153 5.65 -7.00 2.79
C ALA A 153 5.23 -6.15 1.59
N ALA A 154 4.17 -6.55 0.88
CA ALA A 154 3.62 -5.82 -0.26
C ALA A 154 3.02 -4.46 0.15
N LYS A 155 2.33 -4.39 1.30
CA LYS A 155 1.81 -3.14 1.89
C LYS A 155 2.93 -2.15 2.19
N LEU A 156 3.98 -2.60 2.87
CA LEU A 156 5.15 -1.76 3.16
C LEU A 156 5.88 -1.32 1.89
N ALA A 157 6.01 -2.21 0.89
CA ALA A 157 6.57 -1.86 -0.40
C ALA A 157 5.72 -0.82 -1.14
N ALA A 158 4.38 -0.88 -1.06
CA ALA A 158 3.49 0.15 -1.59
C ALA A 158 3.69 1.50 -0.90
N ALA A 159 3.79 1.54 0.43
CA ALA A 159 4.11 2.74 1.20
C ALA A 159 5.43 3.38 0.77
N ARG A 160 6.49 2.57 0.64
CA ARG A 160 7.81 3.03 0.16
C ARG A 160 7.75 3.58 -1.26
N ARG A 161 7.01 2.93 -2.18
CA ARG A 161 6.82 3.42 -3.56
C ARG A 161 6.16 4.80 -3.61
N VAL A 162 5.16 5.06 -2.76
CA VAL A 162 4.52 6.38 -2.67
C VAL A 162 5.55 7.45 -2.29
N LEU A 163 6.35 7.19 -1.25
CA LEU A 163 7.35 8.14 -0.76
C LEU A 163 8.51 8.33 -1.73
N ALA A 164 8.98 7.25 -2.37
CA ALA A 164 10.00 7.30 -3.41
C ALA A 164 9.56 8.14 -4.62
N ALA A 165 8.26 8.19 -4.90
CA ALA A 165 7.67 9.07 -5.91
C ALA A 165 7.52 10.54 -5.43
N GLY A 166 8.01 10.88 -4.24
CA GLY A 166 7.93 12.22 -3.65
C GLY A 166 6.53 12.64 -3.21
N ARG A 167 5.60 11.68 -3.04
CA ARG A 167 4.19 11.97 -2.69
C ARG A 167 3.97 11.81 -1.18
N PRO A 168 3.20 12.72 -0.53
CA PRO A 168 2.80 12.50 0.86
C PRO A 168 1.97 11.22 0.99
N LEU A 169 2.23 10.45 2.06
CA LEU A 169 1.60 9.16 2.32
C LEU A 169 0.64 9.25 3.52
N ILE A 170 -0.55 8.68 3.36
CA ILE A 170 -1.42 8.27 4.45
C ILE A 170 -1.52 6.74 4.37
N TRP A 171 -1.29 6.04 5.47
CA TRP A 171 -1.45 4.59 5.53
C TRP A 171 -2.28 4.21 6.76
N THR A 172 -3.42 3.57 6.50
CA THR A 172 -4.34 3.07 7.54
C THR A 172 -4.40 1.55 7.47
N ASP A 173 -3.98 0.90 8.54
CA ASP A 173 -3.87 -0.56 8.65
C ASP A 173 -3.83 -0.95 10.12
N ASP A 174 -4.57 -1.97 10.54
CA ASP A 174 -4.71 -2.32 11.96
C ASP A 174 -3.55 -3.18 12.50
N ALA A 175 -2.83 -3.88 11.62
CA ALA A 175 -1.86 -4.89 12.04
C ALA A 175 -0.55 -4.88 11.23
N ASP A 176 -0.58 -4.50 9.95
CA ASP A 176 0.56 -4.68 9.03
C ASP A 176 1.46 -3.45 8.89
N ILE A 177 1.25 -2.38 9.69
CA ILE A 177 2.24 -1.32 9.86
C ILE A 177 3.27 -1.81 10.90
N PRO A 178 4.48 -2.23 10.50
CA PRO A 178 5.47 -2.71 11.46
C PRO A 178 5.97 -1.55 12.32
N PRO A 179 6.37 -1.78 13.59
CA PRO A 179 6.90 -0.74 14.46
C PRO A 179 8.04 0.08 13.83
N ALA A 180 8.93 -0.58 13.07
CA ALA A 180 10.02 0.08 12.36
C ALA A 180 9.55 1.10 11.31
N ALA A 181 8.36 0.92 10.71
CA ALA A 181 7.82 1.85 9.73
C ALA A 181 7.47 3.22 10.35
N HIS A 182 7.16 3.27 11.66
CA HIS A 182 6.92 4.53 12.36
C HIS A 182 8.17 5.40 12.47
N GLU A 183 9.36 4.81 12.44
CA GLU A 183 10.62 5.55 12.42
C GLU A 183 11.14 5.77 11.00
N GLU A 184 11.01 4.76 10.14
CA GLU A 184 11.55 4.77 8.78
C GLU A 184 10.78 5.74 7.87
N LEU A 185 9.47 5.57 7.75
CA LEU A 185 8.68 6.25 6.71
C LEU A 185 8.66 7.79 6.87
N PRO A 186 8.55 8.36 8.08
CA PRO A 186 8.64 9.82 8.25
C PRO A 186 9.99 10.42 7.84
N ARG A 187 11.08 9.64 7.84
CA ARG A 187 12.40 10.09 7.36
C ARG A 187 12.48 10.13 5.83
N LEU A 188 11.69 9.29 5.16
CA LEU A 188 11.63 9.22 3.69
C LEU A 188 10.75 10.31 3.10
N GLY A 189 9.80 10.82 3.87
CA GLY A 189 8.93 11.90 3.44
C GLY A 189 7.77 12.12 4.38
N ARG A 190 6.85 12.96 3.94
CA ARG A 190 5.71 13.34 4.75
C ARG A 190 4.70 12.21 4.85
N THR A 191 4.45 11.72 6.06
CA THR A 191 3.62 10.54 6.32
C THR A 191 2.59 10.78 7.43
N LEU A 192 1.47 10.05 7.34
CA LEU A 192 0.51 9.85 8.42
C LEU A 192 0.23 8.36 8.50
N LEU A 193 0.60 7.73 9.62
CA LEU A 193 0.35 6.31 9.88
C LEU A 193 -0.72 6.20 10.95
N ILE A 194 -1.77 5.43 10.67
CA ILE A 194 -2.90 5.23 11.57
C ILE A 194 -3.12 3.74 11.74
N THR A 195 -2.95 3.26 12.97
CA THR A 195 -3.19 1.87 13.37
C THR A 195 -4.43 1.81 14.27
N PRO A 196 -5.64 1.69 13.68
CA PRO A 196 -6.85 1.60 14.49
C PRO A 196 -6.85 0.32 15.33
N ARG A 197 -7.67 0.31 16.39
CA ARG A 197 -7.95 -0.95 17.09
C ARG A 197 -8.75 -1.86 16.13
N PRO A 198 -8.33 -3.11 15.87
CA PRO A 198 -8.97 -3.99 14.89
C PRO A 198 -10.48 -4.18 15.12
N ASN A 199 -10.90 -4.25 16.38
CA ASN A 199 -12.31 -4.43 16.73
C ASN A 199 -13.16 -3.17 16.55
N ARG A 200 -12.56 -1.99 16.40
CA ARG A 200 -13.23 -0.70 16.28
C ARG A 200 -13.12 -0.12 14.86
N GLY A 201 -12.09 -0.45 14.09
CA GLY A 201 -11.88 0.20 12.80
C GLY A 201 -11.43 1.65 12.92
N LEU A 202 -11.42 2.37 11.81
CA LEU A 202 -11.20 3.81 11.81
C LEU A 202 -12.30 4.52 12.60
N GLN A 203 -11.90 5.45 13.47
CA GLN A 203 -12.80 6.27 14.28
C GLN A 203 -12.88 7.69 13.71
N PRO A 204 -13.89 8.50 14.08
CA PRO A 204 -14.00 9.89 13.62
C PRO A 204 -12.71 10.70 13.73
N GLU A 205 -11.97 10.55 14.83
CA GLU A 205 -10.73 11.29 15.12
C GLU A 205 -9.60 10.92 14.14
N HIS A 206 -9.61 9.69 13.60
CA HIS A 206 -8.66 9.29 12.56
C HIS A 206 -8.95 10.00 11.25
N LEU A 207 -10.23 10.24 10.93
CA LEU A 207 -10.62 10.96 9.72
C LEU A 207 -10.35 12.47 9.88
N ASP A 208 -10.50 13.00 11.09
CA ASP A 208 -10.05 14.37 11.42
C ASP A 208 -8.54 14.52 11.17
N ALA A 209 -7.74 13.54 11.59
CA ALA A 209 -6.29 13.54 11.35
C ALA A 209 -5.95 13.46 9.85
N VAL A 210 -6.67 12.63 9.08
CA VAL A 210 -6.54 12.55 7.62
C VAL A 210 -6.85 13.91 6.99
N GLU A 211 -7.99 14.52 7.31
CA GLU A 211 -8.39 15.81 6.75
C GLU A 211 -7.40 16.92 7.11
N GLN A 212 -6.92 16.97 8.36
CA GLN A 212 -5.90 17.91 8.80
C GLN A 212 -4.57 17.72 8.05
N PHE A 213 -4.17 16.47 7.81
CA PHE A 213 -3.00 16.17 7.01
C PHE A 213 -3.17 16.64 5.56
N LEU A 214 -4.36 16.51 4.97
CA LEU A 214 -4.64 17.00 3.63
C LEU A 214 -4.64 18.53 3.55
N VAL A 215 -5.23 19.23 4.52
CA VAL A 215 -5.21 20.72 4.58
C VAL A 215 -3.79 21.24 4.62
N THR A 216 -2.96 20.69 5.50
CA THR A 216 -1.57 21.09 5.63
C THR A 216 -0.70 20.62 4.46
N SER A 217 -1.18 19.68 3.63
CA SER A 217 -0.50 19.21 2.41
C SER A 217 -0.80 20.07 1.18
N ARG A 218 -1.86 20.88 1.20
CA ARG A 218 -2.16 21.78 0.08
C ARG A 218 -1.02 22.79 -0.12
N PRO A 219 -0.67 23.13 -1.37
CA PRO A 219 0.17 24.28 -1.62
C PRO A 219 -0.56 25.55 -1.13
N HIS A 220 0.18 26.45 -0.50
CA HIS A 220 -0.29 27.80 -0.21
C HIS A 220 -0.53 28.51 -1.56
N PRO A 221 -1.62 29.30 -1.72
CA PRO A 221 -1.87 30.03 -2.96
C PRO A 221 -0.73 30.99 -3.32
#